data_AF-A0A358JRR9-F1
#
_entry.id   AF-A0A358JRR9-F1
#
_cell.length_a   1.000
_cell.length_b   1.000
_cell.length_c   1.000
_cell.angle_alpha   90.00
_cell.angle_beta   90.00
_cell.angle_gamma   90.00
#
_symmetry.space_group_name_H-M   'P 1'
#
loop_
_entity.id
_entity.type
_entity.pdbx_description
1 polymer ?
#
loop_
_entity_poly.entity_id
_entity_poly.type
_entity_poly.pdbx_seq_one_letter_code
_entity_poly.pdbx_strand_id
1 'polypeptide(L)'
;MVTVQQLKNELTKDLELFRNDGTEYRQETAELSLKVLGNVHTLTPFMDRARTFKVVSNELKEADTERKKDVAKMLNVTYVQMNTRQNYSSDFKRKLSQRKRQRGKITLELTK
;
A
#
# COMPACT_ATOMS: atom_id res chain seq x y z
N MET A 1 4.69 1.84 15.46
CA MET A 1 3.64 0.93 14.96
C MET A 1 2.73 1.74 14.07
N VAL A 2 2.42 1.23 12.88
CA VAL A 2 1.58 1.96 11.90
C VAL A 2 0.16 2.07 12.44
N THR A 3 -0.42 3.28 12.40
CA THR A 3 -1.81 3.52 12.81
C THR A 3 -2.78 3.42 11.63
N VAL A 4 -4.08 3.23 11.93
CA VAL A 4 -5.15 3.20 10.91
C VAL A 4 -5.12 4.46 10.05
N GLN A 5 -4.97 5.63 10.69
CA GLN A 5 -4.90 6.90 10.00
C GLN A 5 -3.67 7.01 9.07
N GLN A 6 -2.51 6.51 9.50
CA GLN A 6 -1.31 6.51 8.66
C GLN A 6 -1.49 5.62 7.43
N LEU A 7 -2.06 4.42 7.60
CA LEU A 7 -2.33 3.52 6.48
C LEU A 7 -3.37 4.11 5.53
N LYS A 8 -4.43 4.73 6.07
CA LYS A 8 -5.46 5.40 5.29
C LYS A 8 -4.86 6.52 4.44
N ASN A 9 -4.02 7.37 5.02
CA ASN A 9 -3.35 8.45 4.30
C ASN A 9 -2.46 7.93 3.17
N GLU A 10 -1.76 6.81 3.37
CA GLU A 10 -0.92 6.23 2.32
C GLU A 10 -1.76 5.66 1.17
N LEU A 11 -2.85 4.95 1.48
CA LEU A 11 -3.79 4.45 0.46
C LEU A 11 -4.52 5.58 -0.27
N THR A 12 -4.82 6.70 0.39
CA THR A 12 -5.39 7.89 -0.27
C THR A 12 -4.42 8.47 -1.29
N LYS A 13 -3.12 8.55 -0.97
CA LYS A 13 -2.11 8.98 -1.95
C LYS A 13 -2.03 8.03 -3.12
N ASP A 14 -2.06 6.71 -2.87
CA ASP A 14 -2.07 5.71 -3.94
C ASP A 14 -3.29 5.89 -4.84
N LEU A 15 -4.47 6.15 -4.28
CA LEU A 15 -5.69 6.44 -5.03
C LEU A 15 -5.56 7.73 -5.86
N GLU A 16 -5.04 8.81 -5.30
CA GLU A 16 -4.80 10.06 -6.04
C GLU A 16 -3.83 9.84 -7.21
N LEU A 17 -2.76 9.07 -7.01
CA LEU A 17 -1.85 8.69 -8.08
C LEU A 17 -2.55 7.87 -9.17
N PHE A 18 -3.39 6.91 -8.79
CA PHE A 18 -4.14 6.10 -9.76
C PHE A 18 -5.24 6.88 -10.48
N ARG A 19 -5.79 7.93 -9.88
CA ARG A 19 -6.74 8.83 -10.56
C ARG A 19 -6.08 9.66 -11.66
N ASN A 20 -4.80 9.99 -11.49
CA ASN A 20 -4.05 10.73 -12.48
C ASN A 20 -3.47 9.83 -13.59
N ASP A 21 -2.87 8.69 -13.20
CA ASP A 21 -2.05 7.87 -14.12
C ASP A 21 -2.39 6.36 -14.10
N GLY A 22 -3.44 5.95 -13.39
CA GLY A 22 -3.83 4.55 -13.22
C GLY A 22 -5.03 4.14 -14.07
N THR A 23 -5.20 2.83 -14.25
CA THR A 23 -6.42 2.28 -14.85
C THR A 23 -7.58 2.36 -13.87
N GLU A 24 -8.81 2.41 -14.38
CA GLU A 24 -10.04 2.35 -13.56
C GLU A 24 -10.00 1.16 -12.59
N TYR A 25 -9.54 0.00 -13.06
CA TYR A 25 -9.35 -1.18 -12.21
C TYR A 25 -8.46 -0.92 -10.98
N ARG A 26 -7.36 -0.17 -11.14
CA ARG A 26 -6.45 0.17 -10.03
C ARG A 26 -7.07 1.19 -9.09
N GLN A 27 -7.83 2.15 -9.62
CA GLN A 27 -8.57 3.13 -8.83
C GLN A 27 -9.61 2.43 -7.95
N GLU A 28 -10.45 1.57 -8.54
CA GLU A 28 -11.44 0.77 -7.83
C GLU A 28 -10.82 -0.12 -6.74
N THR A 29 -9.66 -0.73 -7.03
CA THR A 29 -8.94 -1.56 -6.05
C THR A 29 -8.50 -0.72 -4.83
N ALA A 30 -8.02 0.50 -5.06
CA ALA A 30 -7.63 1.40 -3.99
C ALA A 30 -8.84 1.92 -3.20
N GLU A 31 -9.95 2.22 -3.86
CA GLU A 31 -11.21 2.62 -3.21
C GLU A 31 -11.77 1.50 -2.33
N LEU A 32 -11.78 0.27 -2.83
CA LEU A 32 -12.19 -0.90 -2.05
C LEU A 32 -11.24 -1.15 -0.87
N SER A 33 -9.94 -0.93 -1.04
CA SER A 33 -8.97 -1.03 0.05
C SER A 33 -9.25 -0.01 1.15
N LEU A 34 -9.58 1.23 0.79
CA LEU A 34 -10.01 2.27 1.74
C LEU A 34 -11.32 1.92 2.43
N LYS A 35 -12.29 1.33 1.70
CA LYS A 35 -13.57 0.88 2.27
C LYS A 35 -13.36 -0.21 3.32
N VAL A 36 -12.57 -1.24 3.02
CA VAL A 36 -12.20 -2.29 3.98
C VAL A 36 -11.53 -1.67 5.20
N LEU A 37 -10.59 -0.75 4.99
CA LEU A 37 -9.88 -0.09 6.08
C LEU A 37 -10.81 0.74 6.99
N GLY A 38 -11.88 1.31 6.44
CA GLY A 38 -12.88 2.06 7.19
C GLY A 38 -13.71 1.22 8.17
N ASN A 39 -13.84 -0.09 7.91
CA ASN A 39 -14.68 -0.99 8.69
C ASN A 39 -13.90 -1.82 9.72
N VAL A 40 -12.57 -1.86 9.63
CA VAL A 40 -11.74 -2.67 10.54
C VAL A 40 -11.30 -1.87 11.77
N HIS A 41 -11.28 -2.54 12.93
CA HIS A 41 -10.85 -1.91 14.19
C HIS A 41 -9.36 -2.12 14.50
N THR A 42 -8.72 -3.09 13.84
CA THR A 42 -7.31 -3.45 14.06
C THR A 42 -6.59 -3.71 12.75
N LEU A 43 -5.30 -3.37 12.73
CA LEU A 43 -4.41 -3.59 11.58
C LEU A 43 -3.59 -4.88 11.67
N THR A 44 -3.63 -5.60 12.81
CA THR A 44 -2.88 -6.85 12.99
C THR A 44 -3.10 -7.89 11.89
N PRO A 45 -4.33 -8.07 11.35
CA PRO A 45 -4.56 -8.99 10.24
C PRO A 45 -3.75 -8.66 8.98
N PHE A 46 -3.38 -7.40 8.77
CA PHE A 46 -2.68 -6.94 7.56
C PHE A 46 -1.19 -7.28 7.53
N MET A 47 -0.61 -7.83 8.62
CA MET A 47 0.74 -8.39 8.58
C MET A 47 0.82 -9.67 7.74
N ASP A 48 -0.26 -10.45 7.72
CA ASP A 48 -0.29 -11.76 7.08
C ASP A 48 -1.26 -11.79 5.91
N ARG A 49 -0.83 -12.36 4.80
CA ARG A 49 -1.60 -12.34 3.56
C ARG A 49 -2.89 -13.17 3.67
N ALA A 50 -2.85 -14.32 4.33
CA ALA A 50 -4.04 -15.18 4.48
C ALA A 50 -5.08 -14.53 5.40
N ARG A 51 -4.63 -13.94 6.53
CA ARG A 51 -5.50 -13.17 7.43
C ARG A 51 -6.08 -11.93 6.76
N THR A 52 -5.28 -11.22 5.98
CA THR A 52 -5.73 -10.07 5.18
C THR A 52 -6.85 -10.48 4.23
N PHE A 53 -6.64 -11.57 3.48
CA PHE A 53 -7.66 -12.07 2.55
C PHE A 53 -8.94 -12.48 3.25
N LYS A 54 -8.87 -13.08 4.45
CA LYS A 54 -10.04 -13.42 5.26
C LYS A 54 -10.83 -12.17 5.66
N VAL A 55 -10.15 -11.11 6.11
CA VAL A 55 -10.79 -9.83 6.45
C VAL A 55 -11.47 -9.24 5.20
N VAL A 56 -10.73 -9.15 4.09
CA VAL A 56 -11.28 -8.61 2.83
C VAL A 56 -12.47 -9.42 2.34
N SER A 57 -12.44 -10.74 2.46
CA SER A 57 -13.54 -11.61 2.03
C SER A 57 -14.79 -11.43 2.87
N ASN A 58 -14.64 -11.13 4.16
CA ASN A 58 -15.75 -10.84 5.05
C ASN A 58 -16.38 -9.47 4.76
N GLU A 59 -15.56 -8.47 4.43
CA GLU A 59 -16.00 -7.10 4.14
C GLU A 59 -16.56 -6.93 2.72
N LEU A 60 -15.98 -7.62 1.74
CA LEU A 60 -16.35 -7.55 0.33
C LEU A 60 -17.02 -8.85 -0.11
N LYS A 61 -18.19 -9.17 0.44
CA LYS A 61 -18.89 -10.44 0.16
C LYS A 61 -19.23 -10.60 -1.32
N GLU A 62 -19.75 -9.54 -1.94
CA GLU A 62 -20.24 -9.53 -3.33
C GLU A 62 -19.14 -9.36 -4.39
N ALA A 63 -17.93 -8.98 -3.99
CA ALA A 63 -16.82 -8.86 -4.96
C ALA A 63 -16.44 -10.25 -5.49
N ASP A 64 -15.84 -10.32 -6.67
CA ASP A 64 -15.24 -11.56 -7.16
C ASP A 64 -13.96 -11.91 -6.40
N THR A 65 -13.51 -13.15 -6.56
CA THR A 65 -12.35 -13.67 -5.81
C THR A 65 -11.04 -12.98 -6.20
N GLU A 66 -10.85 -12.62 -7.48
CA GLU A 66 -9.64 -11.95 -7.93
C GLU A 66 -9.57 -10.53 -7.38
N ARG A 67 -10.70 -9.81 -7.38
CA ARG A 67 -10.78 -8.49 -6.75
C ARG A 67 -10.46 -8.54 -5.26
N LYS A 68 -10.98 -9.53 -4.52
CA LYS A 68 -10.64 -9.73 -3.10
C LYS A 68 -9.15 -9.98 -2.91
N LYS A 69 -8.52 -10.77 -3.79
CA LYS A 69 -7.07 -11.04 -3.73
C LYS A 69 -6.25 -9.77 -3.98
N ASP A 70 -6.66 -8.94 -4.93
CA ASP A 70 -5.96 -7.70 -5.25
C ASP A 70 -6.06 -6.66 -4.13
N VAL A 71 -7.26 -6.47 -3.58
CA VAL A 71 -7.47 -5.61 -2.39
C VAL A 71 -6.65 -6.15 -1.21
N ALA A 72 -6.65 -7.45 -0.98
CA ALA A 72 -5.87 -8.06 0.09
C ALA A 72 -4.36 -7.88 -0.11
N LYS A 73 -3.88 -8.01 -1.35
CA LYS A 73 -2.48 -7.76 -1.69
C LYS A 73 -2.10 -6.31 -1.44
N MET A 74 -2.94 -5.35 -1.86
CA MET A 74 -2.68 -3.93 -1.66
C MET A 74 -2.57 -3.59 -0.18
N LEU A 75 -3.57 -3.98 0.64
CA LEU A 75 -3.55 -3.74 2.08
C LEU A 75 -2.34 -4.35 2.78
N ASN A 76 -2.04 -5.62 2.49
CA ASN A 76 -0.90 -6.31 3.09
C ASN A 76 0.43 -5.67 2.71
N VAL A 77 0.66 -5.43 1.41
CA VAL A 77 1.93 -4.86 0.93
C VAL A 77 2.13 -3.44 1.48
N THR A 78 1.12 -2.58 1.40
CA THR A 78 1.23 -1.20 1.89
C THR A 78 1.50 -1.19 3.40
N TYR A 79 0.75 -1.97 4.18
CA TYR A 79 0.95 -2.04 5.62
C TYR A 79 2.33 -2.61 6.01
N VAL A 80 2.74 -3.72 5.42
CA VAL A 80 4.05 -4.36 5.68
C VAL A 80 5.19 -3.41 5.32
N GLN A 81 5.10 -2.72 4.18
CA GLN A 81 6.11 -1.73 3.79
C GLN A 81 6.19 -0.57 4.79
N MET A 82 5.05 -0.03 5.21
CA MET A 82 5.01 1.06 6.20
C MET A 82 5.57 0.61 7.55
N ASN A 83 5.18 -0.57 8.03
CA ASN A 83 5.63 -1.11 9.30
C ASN A 83 7.14 -1.38 9.27
N THR A 84 7.64 -1.96 8.19
CA THR A 84 9.07 -2.21 7.98
C THR A 84 9.85 -0.88 7.96
N ARG A 85 9.35 0.14 7.25
CA ARG A 85 9.99 1.47 7.20
C ARG A 85 10.05 2.15 8.58
N GLN A 86 9.01 2.03 9.40
CA GLN A 86 9.02 2.56 10.76
C GLN A 86 10.03 1.83 11.64
N ASN A 87 10.13 0.51 11.50
CA ASN A 87 10.98 -0.36 12.33
C ASN A 87 12.44 -0.44 11.88
N TYR A 88 12.84 0.20 10.77
CA TYR A 88 14.26 0.30 10.42
C TYR A 88 15.07 1.00 11.51
N SER A 89 16.27 0.49 11.78
CA SER A 89 17.23 1.13 12.67
C SER A 89 17.61 2.53 12.15
N SER A 90 17.93 3.44 13.06
CA SER A 90 18.38 4.80 12.75
C SER A 90 19.59 4.79 11.81
N ASP A 91 20.53 3.87 12.03
CA ASP A 91 21.72 3.68 11.18
C ASP A 91 21.36 3.22 9.76
N PHE A 92 20.37 2.32 9.62
CA PHE A 92 19.91 1.90 8.31
C PHE A 92 19.19 3.04 7.57
N LYS A 93 18.34 3.80 8.27
CA LYS A 93 17.68 5.00 7.73
C LYS A 93 18.72 6.03 7.24
N ARG A 94 19.81 6.24 8.00
CA ARG A 94 20.92 7.14 7.62
C ARG A 94 21.67 6.64 6.37
N LYS A 95 21.99 5.35 6.29
CA LYS A 95 22.64 4.78 5.10
C LYS A 95 21.75 4.85 3.86
N LEU A 96 20.44 4.61 4.01
CA LEU A 96 19.46 4.68 2.93
C LEU A 96 19.30 6.11 2.40
N SER A 97 19.25 7.11 3.29
CA SER A 97 19.15 8.51 2.89
C SER A 97 20.41 9.01 2.19
N GLN A 98 21.60 8.59 2.65
CA GLN A 98 22.87 8.85 1.96
C GLN A 98 22.87 8.27 0.54
N ARG A 99 22.44 7.02 0.36
CA ARG A 99 22.33 6.40 -0.98
C ARG A 99 21.31 7.10 -1.89
N LYS A 100 20.16 7.53 -1.35
CA LYS A 100 19.17 8.31 -2.14
C LYS A 100 19.76 9.63 -2.63
N ARG A 101 20.56 10.32 -1.80
CA ARG A 101 21.24 11.56 -2.18
C ARG A 101 22.34 11.33 -3.23
N GLN A 102 23.00 10.18 -3.18
CA GLN A 102 24.08 9.79 -4.10
C GLN A 102 23.58 9.20 -5.43
N ARG A 103 22.31 8.79 -5.53
CA ARG A 103 21.69 8.45 -6.81
C ARG A 103 21.47 9.73 -7.61
N GLY A 104 22.48 10.14 -8.38
CA GLY A 104 22.36 11.22 -9.36
C GLY A 104 21.19 10.99 -10.32
N LYS A 105 20.62 12.08 -10.87
CA LYS A 105 19.56 12.02 -11.88
C LYS A 105 20.06 11.21 -13.08
N ILE A 106 19.37 10.12 -13.40
CA ILE A 106 19.54 9.44 -14.69
C ILE A 106 18.67 10.22 -15.68
N THR A 107 19.31 11.02 -16.53
CA THR A 107 18.66 11.65 -17.68
C THR A 107 18.71 10.65 -18.83
N LEU A 108 17.55 10.17 -19.28
CA LEU A 108 17.46 9.38 -20.50
C LEU A 108 17.41 10.36 -21.68
N GLU A 109 18.50 10.47 -22.43
CA GLU A 109 18.50 11.16 -23.71
C GLU A 109 18.02 10.19 -24.79
N LEU A 110 16.87 10.49 -25.37
CA LEU A 110 16.35 9.76 -26.53
C LEU A 110 16.94 10.39 -27.79
N THR A 111 17.90 9.69 -28.41
CA THR A 111 18.45 10.08 -29.71
C THR A 111 17.41 9.77 -30.80
N LYS A 112 17.13 10.77 -31.65
CA LYS A 112 16.21 10.66 -32.81
C LYS A 112 16.83 9.89 -33.96
#